data_AF-A0A940PA47-F1
#
_entry.id   AF-A0A940PA47-F1
#
_cell.length_a   1.000
_cell.length_b   1.000
_cell.length_c   1.000
_cell.angle_alpha   90.00
_cell.angle_beta   90.00
_cell.angle_gamma   90.00
#
_symmetry.space_group_name_H-M   'P 1'
#
loop_
_entity.id
_entity.type
_entity.pdbx_description
1 polymer ?
#
loop_
_entity_poly.entity_id
_entity_poly.type
_entity_poly.pdbx_seq_one_letter_code
_entity_poly.pdbx_strand_id
1 'polypeptide(L)'
;MEQQIDYCQHNFPPEQPFTLLYLESSAKHGVEKKKKKLSDTFDNFYYIGHNNSLLPFLTIEENMMLGVHKKELTGYQQKLKQWGHYFKLKSTLSSLRPDSITAETCMLIHLVRAFSLERELVFIDEIALGLSHDFVDTLIPTLINLAHDQQLSIIFVTNRMELIEKYPQQGIILDDKHSL
;
A
#
# COMPACT_ATOMS: atom_id res chain seq x y z
N MET A 1 -16.11 -11.04 33.31
CA MET A 1 -14.65 -11.06 33.10
C MET A 1 -14.42 -10.27 31.83
N GLU A 2 -14.44 -8.95 31.94
CA GLU A 2 -14.26 -8.03 30.82
C GLU A 2 -12.76 -7.81 30.66
N GLN A 3 -12.20 -8.22 29.52
CA GLN A 3 -10.83 -7.87 29.17
C GLN A 3 -10.85 -6.42 28.65
N GLN A 4 -10.41 -5.49 29.50
CA GLN A 4 -10.06 -4.14 29.09
C GLN A 4 -8.90 -4.23 28.09
N ILE A 5 -9.18 -3.89 26.84
CA ILE A 5 -8.15 -3.62 25.84
C ILE A 5 -7.60 -2.23 26.15
N ASP A 6 -6.36 -2.19 26.60
CA ASP A 6 -5.66 -0.98 26.99
C ASP A 6 -5.41 -0.11 25.75
N TYR A 7 -6.04 1.07 25.70
CA TYR A 7 -5.88 2.02 24.60
C TYR A 7 -4.53 2.71 24.76
N CYS A 8 -3.52 2.25 24.01
CA CYS A 8 -2.18 2.84 24.00
C CYS A 8 -2.20 4.31 23.55
N GLN A 9 -2.19 5.23 24.52
CA GLN A 9 -1.66 6.57 24.33
C GLN A 9 -0.14 6.50 24.14
N HIS A 10 0.35 7.06 23.05
CA HIS A 10 1.76 7.41 22.81
C HIS A 10 2.80 6.28 22.93
N ASN A 11 2.77 5.32 22.00
CA ASN A 11 3.98 4.63 21.55
C ASN A 11 3.84 4.35 20.05
N PHE A 12 4.36 5.25 19.21
CA PHE A 12 4.69 4.84 17.84
C PHE A 12 5.69 3.67 17.96
N PRO A 13 5.44 2.51 17.33
CA PRO A 13 6.41 1.42 17.36
C PRO A 13 7.75 1.96 16.84
N PRO A 14 8.84 1.82 17.60
CA PRO A 14 10.13 2.38 17.21
C PRO A 14 10.58 1.70 15.92
N GLU A 15 10.83 2.50 14.88
CA GLU A 15 11.53 2.13 13.65
C GLU A 15 11.01 0.87 12.93
N GLN A 16 9.70 0.58 12.97
CA GLN A 16 9.18 -0.53 12.17
C GLN A 16 8.93 -0.09 10.72
N PRO A 17 9.57 -0.74 9.73
CA PRO A 17 9.40 -0.38 8.33
C PRO A 17 8.02 -0.75 7.79
N PHE A 18 7.22 -1.54 8.52
CA PHE A 18 5.83 -1.82 8.16
C PHE A 18 4.89 -1.38 9.29
N THR A 19 3.86 -0.60 8.96
CA THR A 19 2.82 -0.13 9.87
C THR A 19 1.44 -0.51 9.35
N LEU A 20 0.63 -1.15 10.20
CA LEU A 20 -0.76 -1.48 9.95
C LEU A 20 -1.66 -0.44 10.62
N LEU A 21 -2.35 0.37 9.82
CA LEU A 21 -3.23 1.43 10.28
C LEU A 21 -4.68 0.95 10.23
N TYR A 22 -5.30 0.82 11.40
CA TYR A 22 -6.73 0.50 11.50
C TYR A 22 -7.57 1.78 11.53
N LEU A 23 -8.54 1.85 10.63
CA LEU A 23 -9.56 2.89 10.60
C LEU A 23 -10.92 2.31 10.98
N GLU A 24 -11.51 2.81 12.06
CA GLU A 24 -12.86 2.44 12.46
C GLU A 24 -13.89 3.03 11.48
N SER A 25 -14.88 2.24 11.09
CA SER A 25 -15.88 2.55 10.02
C SER A 25 -16.89 3.66 10.39
N SER A 26 -16.63 4.45 11.43
CA SER A 26 -17.50 5.52 11.93
C SER A 26 -17.44 6.82 11.10
N ALA A 27 -16.45 6.97 10.21
CA ALA A 27 -16.18 8.23 9.53
C ALA A 27 -17.02 8.45 8.25
N LYS A 28 -18.34 8.59 8.39
CA LYS A 28 -19.13 9.43 7.46
C LYS A 28 -19.22 10.84 8.05
N HIS A 29 -18.12 11.58 8.08
CA HIS A 29 -18.15 13.00 8.39
C HIS A 29 -17.31 13.79 7.39
N GLY A 30 -17.91 14.87 6.87
CA GLY A 30 -17.28 15.77 5.93
C GLY A 30 -16.04 16.40 6.55
N VAL A 31 -14.87 16.04 6.04
CA VAL A 31 -13.62 16.65 6.45
C VAL A 31 -13.57 18.08 5.89
N GLU A 32 -13.67 19.07 6.79
CA GLU A 32 -13.24 20.43 6.50
C GLU A 32 -11.73 20.42 6.24
N LYS A 33 -11.35 20.64 4.98
CA LYS A 33 -9.94 20.63 4.55
C LYS A 33 -9.22 21.87 5.06
N LYS A 34 -8.64 21.81 6.27
CA LYS A 34 -7.52 22.71 6.62
C LYS A 34 -6.28 22.25 5.87
N LYS A 35 -6.04 22.87 4.70
CA LYS A 35 -4.82 22.69 3.91
C LYS A 35 -3.61 23.25 4.67
N LYS A 36 -2.96 22.43 5.49
CA LYS A 36 -1.52 22.59 5.69
C LYS A 36 -0.84 22.06 4.43
N LYS A 37 0.10 22.83 3.87
CA LYS A 37 0.95 22.37 2.77
C LYS A 37 1.80 21.21 3.29
N LEU A 38 1.33 19.99 3.08
CA LEU A 38 2.08 18.74 3.27
C LEU A 38 3.03 18.47 2.09
N SER A 39 3.13 19.41 1.14
CA SER A 39 3.70 19.20 -0.19
C SER A 39 5.22 19.17 -0.23
N ASP A 40 5.90 19.58 0.83
CA ASP A 40 7.33 19.91 0.75
C ASP A 40 8.21 18.84 1.43
N THR A 41 7.64 17.73 1.93
CA THR A 41 8.37 16.74 2.75
C THR A 41 8.31 15.30 2.22
N PHE A 42 7.37 14.96 1.33
CA PHE A 42 7.23 13.61 0.79
C PHE A 42 7.17 13.65 -0.73
N ASP A 43 8.32 13.83 -1.37
CA ASP A 43 8.41 13.77 -2.85
C ASP A 43 8.61 12.33 -3.37
N ASN A 44 9.00 11.38 -2.50
CA ASN A 44 9.35 10.02 -2.88
C ASN A 44 8.45 8.93 -2.25
N PHE A 45 7.13 9.08 -2.39
CA PHE A 45 6.18 8.05 -1.97
C PHE A 45 5.38 7.47 -3.13
N TYR A 46 4.81 6.30 -2.92
CA TYR A 46 3.89 5.64 -3.84
C TYR A 46 2.59 5.31 -3.10
N TYR A 47 1.49 5.90 -3.55
CA TYR A 47 0.17 5.58 -3.03
C TYR A 47 -0.45 4.44 -3.84
N ILE A 48 -1.23 3.56 -3.21
CA ILE A 48 -2.05 2.52 -3.84
C ILE A 48 -3.43 2.57 -3.15
N GLY A 49 -4.51 2.87 -3.89
CA GLY A 49 -5.84 3.06 -3.31
C GLY A 49 -6.86 3.56 -4.33
N HIS A 50 -7.91 4.25 -3.86
CA HIS A 50 -8.93 4.83 -4.73
C HIS A 50 -8.30 5.92 -5.62
N ASN A 51 -8.57 5.87 -6.93
CA ASN A 51 -7.96 6.69 -8.00
C ASN A 51 -6.55 6.30 -8.45
N ASN A 52 -5.99 5.21 -7.94
CA ASN A 52 -4.74 4.66 -8.47
C ASN A 52 -4.96 3.77 -9.70
N SER A 53 -6.04 4.02 -10.44
CA SER A 53 -6.38 3.24 -11.62
C SER A 53 -5.28 3.43 -12.66
N LEU A 54 -4.68 2.31 -13.05
CA LEU A 54 -3.99 2.21 -14.33
C LEU A 54 -4.84 2.90 -15.41
N LEU A 55 -4.19 3.67 -16.29
CA LEU A 55 -4.86 4.40 -17.36
C LEU A 55 -5.58 3.38 -18.26
N PRO A 56 -6.90 3.50 -18.44
CA PRO A 56 -7.72 2.43 -19.03
C PRO A 56 -7.47 2.25 -20.53
N PHE A 57 -6.94 3.27 -21.19
CA PHE A 57 -6.61 3.25 -22.62
C PHE A 57 -5.20 2.72 -22.92
N LEU A 58 -4.41 2.42 -21.89
CA LEU A 58 -3.07 1.85 -22.01
C LEU A 58 -3.05 0.38 -21.61
N THR A 59 -2.10 -0.38 -22.15
CA THR A 59 -1.81 -1.74 -21.67
C THR A 59 -1.21 -1.71 -20.27
N ILE A 60 -1.15 -2.87 -19.60
CA ILE A 60 -0.45 -2.99 -18.31
C ILE A 60 1.02 -2.61 -18.47
N GLU A 61 1.68 -3.09 -19.52
CA GLU A 61 3.08 -2.75 -19.78
C GLU A 61 3.27 -1.23 -19.94
N GLU A 62 2.46 -0.58 -20.76
CA GLU A 62 2.52 0.87 -20.96
C GLU A 62 2.30 1.63 -19.65
N ASN A 63 1.32 1.20 -18.85
CA ASN A 63 1.09 1.76 -17.52
C ASN A 63 2.31 1.61 -16.61
N MET A 64 2.96 0.44 -16.61
CA MET A 64 4.14 0.20 -15.79
C MET A 64 5.33 1.07 -16.19
N MET A 65 5.40 1.54 -17.43
CA MET A 65 6.49 2.40 -17.92
C MET A 65 6.27 3.90 -17.66
N LEU A 66 5.09 4.32 -17.20
CA LEU A 66 4.78 5.74 -16.97
C LEU A 66 5.66 6.36 -15.87
N GLY A 67 6.10 7.60 -16.12
CA GLY A 67 6.86 8.40 -15.15
C GLY A 67 8.34 8.03 -15.03
N VAL A 68 8.88 7.19 -15.93
CA VAL A 68 10.29 6.79 -15.94
C VAL A 68 11.07 7.59 -16.98
N HIS A 69 12.21 8.16 -16.58
CA HIS A 69 13.07 8.89 -17.52
C HIS A 69 13.77 7.93 -18.48
N LYS A 70 13.95 8.35 -19.74
CA LYS A 70 14.59 7.54 -20.80
C LYS A 70 15.98 7.02 -20.42
N LYS A 71 16.72 7.77 -19.60
CA LYS A 71 18.07 7.40 -19.11
C LYS A 71 18.05 6.24 -18.11
N GLU A 72 16.95 6.06 -17.38
CA GLU A 72 16.79 5.06 -16.31
C GLU A 72 16.05 3.82 -16.79
N LEU A 73 15.50 3.88 -18.01
CA LEU A 73 14.59 2.88 -18.58
C LEU A 73 15.15 1.46 -18.50
N THR A 74 16.42 1.26 -18.87
CA THR A 74 17.04 -0.08 -18.89
C THR A 74 17.16 -0.67 -17.49
N GLY A 75 17.60 0.11 -16.51
CA GLY A 75 17.70 -0.33 -15.11
C GLY A 75 16.32 -0.58 -14.51
N TYR A 76 15.36 0.29 -14.80
CA TYR A 76 13.98 0.12 -14.38
C TYR A 76 13.33 -1.15 -14.94
N GLN A 77 13.55 -1.46 -16.23
CA GLN A 77 13.04 -2.69 -16.84
C GLN A 77 13.65 -3.96 -16.23
N GLN A 78 14.92 -3.91 -15.80
CA GLN A 78 15.54 -5.03 -15.09
C GLN A 78 14.88 -5.24 -13.73
N LYS A 79 14.65 -4.17 -12.96
CA LYS A 79 13.94 -4.21 -11.68
C LYS A 79 12.50 -4.69 -11.84
N LEU A 80 11.78 -4.22 -12.86
CA LEU A 80 10.43 -4.69 -13.19
C LEU A 80 10.39 -6.19 -13.42
N LYS A 81 11.36 -6.75 -14.14
CA LYS A 81 11.45 -8.20 -14.36
C LYS A 81 11.75 -8.96 -13.06
N GLN A 82 12.67 -8.45 -12.25
CA GLN A 82 13.00 -9.04 -10.95
C GLN A 82 11.79 -9.05 -10.01
N TRP A 83 11.14 -7.91 -9.80
CA TRP A 83 9.96 -7.80 -8.94
C TRP A 83 8.75 -8.53 -9.51
N GLY A 84 8.55 -8.49 -10.83
CA GLY A 84 7.51 -9.26 -11.50
C GLY A 84 7.68 -10.76 -11.29
N HIS A 85 8.92 -11.26 -11.31
CA HIS A 85 9.21 -12.66 -10.98
C HIS A 85 8.95 -12.97 -9.49
N TYR A 86 9.38 -12.09 -8.58
CA TYR A 86 9.16 -12.24 -7.13
C TYR A 86 7.66 -12.38 -6.81
N PHE A 87 6.82 -11.50 -7.37
CA PHE A 87 5.36 -11.54 -7.20
C PHE A 87 4.64 -12.52 -8.14
N LYS A 88 5.40 -13.33 -8.90
CA LYS A 88 4.87 -14.35 -9.82
C LYS A 88 3.85 -13.80 -10.84
N LEU A 89 4.07 -12.58 -11.31
CA LEU A 89 3.25 -11.97 -12.36
C LEU A 89 3.38 -12.79 -13.65
N LYS A 90 2.24 -13.15 -14.25
CA LYS A 90 2.21 -13.85 -15.53
C LYS A 90 2.69 -12.90 -16.62
N SER A 91 3.59 -13.37 -17.49
CA SER A 91 4.08 -12.60 -18.65
C SER A 91 2.96 -12.20 -19.61
N THR A 92 1.85 -12.95 -19.61
CA THR A 92 0.65 -12.64 -20.41
C THR A 92 -0.07 -11.37 -19.97
N LEU A 93 0.20 -10.84 -18.77
CA LEU A 93 -0.45 -9.63 -18.27
C LEU A 93 -0.03 -8.38 -19.04
N SER A 94 1.19 -8.35 -19.59
CA SER A 94 1.77 -7.16 -20.22
C SER A 94 0.91 -6.56 -21.32
N SER A 95 0.25 -7.40 -22.13
CA SER A 95 -0.61 -6.99 -23.25
C SER A 95 -2.08 -6.75 -22.87
N LEU A 96 -2.47 -7.05 -21.63
CA LEU A 96 -3.84 -6.83 -21.18
C LEU A 96 -4.12 -5.35 -20.92
N ARG A 97 -5.40 -5.02 -20.83
CA ARG A 97 -5.88 -3.72 -20.35
C ARG A 97 -6.27 -3.80 -18.87
N PRO A 98 -6.30 -2.67 -18.15
CA PRO A 98 -6.68 -2.62 -16.73
C PRO A 98 -8.06 -3.18 -16.40
N ASP A 99 -9.01 -3.08 -17.33
CA ASP A 99 -10.36 -3.64 -17.20
C ASP A 99 -10.41 -5.18 -17.16
N SER A 100 -9.33 -5.82 -17.60
CA SER A 100 -9.23 -7.26 -17.79
C SER A 100 -8.50 -7.97 -16.63
N ILE A 101 -8.18 -7.26 -15.55
CA ILE A 101 -7.43 -7.80 -14.41
C ILE A 101 -8.21 -7.65 -13.10
N THR A 102 -7.91 -8.51 -12.12
CA THR A 102 -8.52 -8.45 -10.78
C THR A 102 -7.89 -7.35 -9.92
N ALA A 103 -8.59 -6.94 -8.86
CA ALA A 103 -8.06 -5.98 -7.88
C ALA A 103 -6.73 -6.46 -7.26
N GLU A 104 -6.61 -7.76 -6.99
CA GLU A 104 -5.39 -8.39 -6.46
C GLU A 104 -4.23 -8.33 -7.47
N THR A 105 -4.51 -8.59 -8.75
CA THR A 105 -3.50 -8.47 -9.81
C THR A 105 -3.06 -7.00 -9.95
N CYS A 106 -4.02 -6.07 -9.88
CA CYS A 106 -3.73 -4.64 -9.91
C CYS A 106 -2.83 -4.23 -8.73
N MET A 107 -3.13 -4.70 -7.52
CA MET A 107 -2.31 -4.49 -6.33
C MET A 107 -0.87 -4.98 -6.53
N LEU A 108 -0.67 -6.20 -7.05
CA LEU A 108 0.65 -6.73 -7.35
C LEU A 108 1.39 -5.90 -8.41
N ILE A 109 0.71 -5.41 -9.44
CA ILE A 109 1.28 -4.51 -10.46
C ILE A 109 1.76 -3.21 -9.81
N HIS A 110 0.97 -2.63 -8.91
CA HIS A 110 1.36 -1.42 -8.19
C HIS A 110 2.55 -1.66 -7.26
N LEU A 111 2.60 -2.77 -6.54
CA LEU A 111 3.75 -3.15 -5.70
C LEU A 111 5.03 -3.30 -6.55
N VAL A 112 4.95 -4.08 -7.64
CA VAL A 112 6.08 -4.26 -8.57
C VAL A 112 6.58 -2.92 -9.09
N ARG A 113 5.66 -2.01 -9.43
CA ARG A 113 6.01 -0.67 -9.88
C ARG A 113 6.62 0.18 -8.78
N ALA A 114 6.05 0.20 -7.58
CA ALA A 114 6.57 0.95 -6.44
C ALA A 114 8.01 0.55 -6.10
N PHE A 115 8.29 -0.75 -6.05
CA PHE A 115 9.62 -1.26 -5.73
C PHE A 115 10.60 -1.10 -6.89
N SER A 116 10.15 -1.19 -8.14
CA SER A 116 11.03 -0.93 -9.30
C SER A 116 11.43 0.54 -9.41
N LEU A 117 10.58 1.44 -8.91
CA LEU A 117 10.87 2.86 -8.79
C LEU A 117 11.67 3.22 -7.52
N GLU A 118 12.05 2.24 -6.69
CA GLU A 118 12.80 2.43 -5.45
C GLU A 118 12.15 3.46 -4.51
N ARG A 119 10.83 3.34 -4.34
CA ARG A 119 10.07 4.24 -3.48
C ARG A 119 10.33 3.89 -2.02
N GLU A 120 10.77 4.89 -1.26
CA GLU A 120 11.12 4.75 0.16
C GLU A 120 9.88 4.59 1.05
N LEU A 121 8.73 5.10 0.58
CA LEU A 121 7.45 5.00 1.29
C LEU A 121 6.35 4.50 0.35
N VAL A 122 5.67 3.43 0.74
CA VAL A 122 4.50 2.89 0.03
C VAL A 122 3.28 2.95 0.94
N PHE A 123 2.24 3.65 0.51
CA PHE A 123 0.97 3.74 1.21
C PHE A 123 -0.08 2.88 0.50
N ILE A 124 -0.75 2.00 1.23
CA ILE A 124 -1.69 1.03 0.69
C ILE A 124 -3.02 1.22 1.41
N ASP A 125 -4.05 1.61 0.67
CA ASP A 125 -5.43 1.72 1.14
C ASP A 125 -6.22 0.48 0.69
N GLU A 126 -6.24 -0.55 1.55
CA GLU A 126 -6.93 -1.81 1.25
C GLU A 126 -8.45 -1.65 1.22
N ILE A 127 -9.00 -0.78 2.09
CA ILE A 127 -10.43 -0.45 2.15
C ILE A 127 -10.89 0.05 0.78
N ALA A 128 -10.09 0.88 0.14
CA ALA A 128 -10.37 1.43 -1.17
C ALA A 128 -10.24 0.40 -2.32
N LEU A 129 -9.48 -0.68 -2.14
CA LEU A 129 -9.16 -1.64 -3.20
C LEU A 129 -10.11 -2.85 -3.24
N GLY A 130 -10.80 -3.14 -2.12
CA GLY A 130 -11.74 -4.26 -2.05
C GLY A 130 -11.06 -5.62 -2.25
N LEU A 131 -9.89 -5.82 -1.63
CA LEU A 131 -9.12 -7.05 -1.73
C LEU A 131 -9.79 -8.20 -0.98
N SER A 132 -9.60 -9.44 -1.43
CA SER A 132 -10.12 -10.60 -0.69
C SER A 132 -9.36 -10.81 0.62
N HIS A 133 -10.03 -11.40 1.62
CA HIS A 133 -9.43 -11.63 2.92
C HIS A 133 -8.20 -12.53 2.83
N ASP A 134 -8.33 -13.66 2.12
CA ASP A 134 -7.26 -14.63 1.90
C ASP A 134 -6.03 -14.00 1.22
N PHE A 135 -6.25 -13.15 0.21
CA PHE A 135 -5.14 -12.47 -0.45
C PHE A 135 -4.38 -11.57 0.53
N VAL A 136 -5.08 -10.72 1.29
CA VAL A 136 -4.45 -9.83 2.28
C VAL A 136 -3.70 -10.63 3.35
N ASP A 137 -4.27 -11.74 3.82
CA ASP A 137 -3.66 -12.61 4.82
C ASP A 137 -2.35 -13.24 4.35
N THR A 138 -2.20 -13.52 3.05
CA THR A 138 -0.94 -13.98 2.45
C THR A 138 0.02 -12.83 2.11
N LEU A 139 -0.51 -11.65 1.81
CA LEU A 139 0.27 -10.48 1.39
C LEU A 139 1.00 -9.83 2.57
N ILE A 140 0.34 -9.63 3.72
CA ILE A 140 0.93 -8.89 4.86
C ILE A 140 2.28 -9.46 5.33
N PRO A 141 2.45 -10.77 5.58
CA PRO A 141 3.76 -11.33 5.94
C PRO A 141 4.85 -11.02 4.91
N THR A 142 4.48 -11.07 3.62
CA THR A 142 5.40 -10.74 2.51
C THR A 142 5.80 -9.28 2.58
N LEU A 143 4.86 -8.37 2.82
CA LEU A 143 5.13 -6.93 2.94
C LEU A 143 5.97 -6.59 4.17
N ILE A 144 5.74 -7.24 5.31
CA ILE A 144 6.56 -7.05 6.53
C ILE A 144 8.02 -7.42 6.24
N ASN A 145 8.25 -8.60 5.63
CA ASN A 145 9.60 -9.05 5.30
C ASN A 145 10.26 -8.12 4.28
N LEU A 146 9.53 -7.72 3.24
CA LEU A 146 10.05 -6.79 2.22
C LEU A 146 10.41 -5.43 2.80
N ALA A 147 9.57 -4.88 3.67
CA ALA A 147 9.82 -3.60 4.30
C ALA A 147 11.14 -3.62 5.09
N HIS A 148 11.38 -4.71 5.81
CA HIS A 148 12.63 -4.94 6.55
C HIS A 148 13.83 -5.14 5.61
N ASP A 149 13.74 -6.09 4.67
CA ASP A 149 14.87 -6.51 3.84
C ASP A 149 15.30 -5.44 2.83
N GLN A 150 14.37 -4.58 2.40
CA GLN A 150 14.62 -3.52 1.43
C GLN A 150 14.74 -2.13 2.08
N GLN A 151 14.68 -2.04 3.41
CA GLN A 151 14.75 -0.79 4.16
C GLN A 151 13.75 0.27 3.66
N LEU A 152 12.54 -0.16 3.31
CA LEU A 152 11.47 0.71 2.82
C LEU A 152 10.34 0.77 3.84
N SER A 153 9.63 1.88 3.89
CA SER A 153 8.48 2.08 4.75
C SER A 153 7.18 1.71 4.03
N ILE A 154 6.33 0.89 4.65
CA ILE A 154 4.99 0.55 4.18
C ILE A 154 3.97 0.96 5.22
N ILE A 155 2.97 1.71 4.80
CA ILE A 155 1.77 1.99 5.61
C ILE A 155 0.60 1.27 4.94
N PHE A 156 0.02 0.31 5.64
CA PHE A 156 -1.12 -0.47 5.18
C PHE A 156 -2.37 -0.08 5.96
N VAL A 157 -3.35 0.52 5.30
CA VAL A 157 -4.61 0.96 5.88
C VAL A 157 -5.68 -0.09 5.68
N THR A 158 -6.37 -0.46 6.76
CA THR A 158 -7.44 -1.46 6.75
C THR A 158 -8.52 -1.10 7.77
N ASN A 159 -9.71 -1.67 7.63
CA ASN A 159 -10.78 -1.63 8.64
C ASN A 159 -10.98 -2.99 9.33
N ARG A 160 -10.05 -3.93 9.14
CA ARG A 160 -10.12 -5.30 9.64
C ARG A 160 -9.38 -5.42 10.97
N MET A 161 -10.14 -5.51 12.07
CA MET A 161 -9.57 -5.62 13.41
C MET A 161 -8.76 -6.90 13.58
N GLU A 162 -9.14 -7.96 12.87
CA GLU A 162 -8.47 -9.27 12.91
C GLU A 162 -7.00 -9.17 12.49
N LEU A 163 -6.66 -8.22 11.61
CA LEU A 163 -5.28 -7.98 11.20
C LEU A 163 -4.46 -7.31 12.31
N ILE A 164 -5.06 -6.40 13.08
CA ILE A 164 -4.41 -5.78 14.24
C ILE A 164 -4.18 -6.81 15.33
N GLU A 165 -5.16 -7.66 15.61
CA GLU A 165 -5.04 -8.76 16.58
C GLU A 165 -3.94 -9.76 16.20
N LYS A 166 -3.79 -10.02 14.90
CA LYS A 166 -2.76 -10.92 14.34
C LYS A 166 -1.37 -10.31 14.34
N TYR A 167 -1.27 -8.99 14.13
CA TYR A 167 -0.01 -8.23 14.03
C TYR A 167 0.03 -7.05 15.02
N PRO A 168 -0.07 -7.31 16.34
CA PRO A 168 -0.25 -6.24 17.34
C PRO A 168 0.95 -5.30 17.44
N GLN A 169 2.15 -5.79 17.09
CA GLN A 169 3.38 -4.98 17.13
C GLN A 169 3.46 -3.98 15.97
N GLN A 170 2.71 -4.21 14.89
CA GLN A 170 2.65 -3.37 13.70
C GLN A 170 1.42 -2.44 13.72
N GLY A 171 0.48 -2.68 14.63
CA GLY A 171 -0.84 -2.06 14.64
C GLY A 171 -0.87 -0.66 15.25
N ILE A 172 -1.50 0.27 14.56
CA ILE A 172 -1.92 1.57 15.09
C ILE A 172 -3.42 1.69 14.87
N ILE A 173 -4.17 1.87 15.95
CA ILE A 173 -5.61 2.09 15.92
C ILE A 173 -5.86 3.61 15.92
N LEU A 174 -6.53 4.10 14.87
CA LEU A 174 -7.05 5.46 14.85
C LEU A 174 -8.52 5.45 15.27
N ASP A 175 -8.80 6.00 16.44
CA ASP A 175 -10.13 6.20 17.00
C ASP A 175 -10.43 7.70 17.00
N ASP A 176 -11.54 8.11 16.39
CA ASP A 176 -11.93 9.50 16.15
C ASP A 176 -12.64 10.13 17.38
N LYS A 177 -12.25 9.72 18.60
CA LYS A 177 -12.87 10.15 19.87
C LYS A 177 -12.61 11.62 20.27
N HIS A 178 -12.11 12.46 19.36
CA HIS A 178 -11.95 13.89 19.59
C HIS A 178 -12.96 14.73 18.81
N SER A 179 -14.24 14.60 19.17
CA SER A 179 -15.20 15.69 19.05
C SER A 179 -14.97 16.65 20.23
N LEU A 180 -14.25 17.75 19.98
CA LEU A 180 -14.27 18.93 20.86
C LEU A 180 -15.53 19.75 20.60
#